data_AF-A0A414B6P7-F1
#
_entry.id   AF-A0A414B6P7-F1
#
_cell.length_a   1.000
_cell.length_b   1.000
_cell.length_c   1.000
_cell.angle_alpha   90.00
_cell.angle_beta   90.00
_cell.angle_gamma   90.00
#
_symmetry.space_group_name_H-M   'P 1'
#
loop_
_entity.id
_entity.type
_entity.pdbx_description
1 polymer ?
#
loop_
_entity_poly.entity_id
_entity_poly.type
_entity_poly.pdbx_seq_one_letter_code
_entity_poly.pdbx_strand_id
1 'polypeptide(L)'
;MDNSDKLKLKSKLDKALTLQKEKQKLHLEQLSMSEEDRVIKVVCELVDDKDLYRRCSYKDKALYRGEANEMLVSNRGVFLSRKALVYGLKRYNCTGISVKKIILALSQMELLDEDRGGTHTTKVQNVRAYCILYNELKERYEELRGTEE
;
A
#
# COMPACT_ATOMS: atom_id res chain seq x y z
N MET A 1 38.61 19.16 -30.46
CA MET A 1 37.45 18.65 -29.70
C MET A 1 36.26 19.46 -30.15
N ASP A 2 35.40 18.85 -30.97
CA ASP A 2 34.40 19.53 -31.78
C ASP A 2 33.27 20.14 -30.94
N ASN A 3 32.77 21.30 -31.35
CA ASN A 3 31.73 22.04 -30.63
C ASN A 3 30.43 21.22 -30.48
N SER A 4 30.20 20.29 -31.41
CA SER A 4 29.11 19.31 -31.43
C SER A 4 29.19 18.32 -30.26
N ASP A 5 30.39 17.85 -29.91
CA ASP A 5 30.59 16.89 -28.82
C ASP A 5 30.41 17.54 -27.44
N LYS A 6 30.84 18.81 -27.29
CA LYS A 6 30.56 19.60 -26.08
C LYS A 6 29.07 19.82 -25.86
N LEU A 7 28.30 20.09 -26.92
CA LEU A 7 26.85 20.26 -26.87
C LEU A 7 26.11 18.96 -26.50
N LYS A 8 26.54 17.82 -27.05
CA LYS A 8 25.99 16.49 -26.69
C LYS A 8 26.31 16.12 -25.24
N LEU A 9 27.50 16.45 -24.75
CA LEU A 9 27.88 16.18 -23.37
C LEU A 9 27.04 17.02 -22.38
N LYS A 10 26.86 18.30 -22.68
CA LYS A 10 26.05 19.22 -21.87
C LYS A 10 24.59 18.79 -21.77
N SER A 11 23.98 18.41 -22.89
CA SER A 11 22.59 17.91 -22.90
C SER A 11 22.40 16.57 -22.19
N LYS A 12 23.40 15.67 -22.21
CA LYS A 12 23.38 14.44 -21.39
C LYS A 12 23.49 14.75 -19.90
N LEU A 13 24.35 15.70 -19.54
CA LEU A 13 24.53 16.13 -18.15
C LEU A 13 23.25 16.77 -17.60
N ASP A 14 22.61 17.66 -18.36
CA ASP A 14 21.35 18.30 -17.96
C ASP A 14 20.22 17.28 -17.75
N LYS A 15 20.11 16.27 -18.64
CA LYS A 15 19.15 15.15 -18.48
C LYS A 15 19.41 14.31 -17.24
N ALA A 16 20.67 13.97 -16.98
CA ALA A 16 21.05 13.21 -15.78
C ALA A 16 20.74 14.01 -14.50
N LEU A 17 20.97 15.32 -14.53
CA LEU A 17 20.69 16.22 -13.41
C LEU A 17 19.19 16.37 -13.15
N THR A 18 18.36 16.43 -14.20
CA THR A 18 16.90 16.47 -14.07
C THR A 18 16.36 15.18 -13.47
N LEU A 19 16.80 14.02 -13.99
CA LEU A 19 16.46 12.72 -13.42
C LEU A 19 16.88 12.59 -11.95
N GLN A 20 18.06 13.09 -11.60
CA GLN A 20 18.53 13.07 -10.23
C GLN A 20 17.69 13.97 -9.31
N LYS A 21 17.30 15.17 -9.77
CA LYS A 21 16.42 16.08 -9.03
C LYS A 21 15.03 15.50 -8.83
N GLU A 22 14.42 14.90 -9.85
CA GLU A 22 13.13 14.22 -9.74
C GLU A 22 13.20 13.07 -8.73
N LYS A 23 14.26 12.26 -8.80
CA LYS A 23 14.47 11.16 -7.84
C LYS A 23 14.66 11.66 -6.41
N GLN A 24 15.37 12.78 -6.21
CA GLN A 24 15.51 13.42 -4.90
C GLN A 24 14.20 14.02 -4.40
N LYS A 25 13.40 14.64 -5.27
CA LYS A 25 12.08 15.18 -4.94
C LYS A 25 11.15 14.07 -4.46
N LEU A 26 11.03 12.98 -5.21
CA LEU A 26 10.26 11.80 -4.81
C LEU A 26 10.75 11.21 -3.49
N HIS A 27 12.06 11.21 -3.25
CA HIS A 27 12.63 10.70 -2.00
C HIS A 27 12.34 11.62 -0.81
N LEU A 28 12.35 12.94 -1.02
CA LEU A 28 11.99 13.94 -0.01
C LEU A 28 10.49 13.89 0.34
N GLU A 29 9.61 13.74 -0.65
CA GLU A 29 8.18 13.53 -0.44
C GLU A 29 7.92 12.24 0.38
N GLN A 30 8.68 11.18 0.14
CA GLN A 30 8.63 9.95 0.95
C GLN A 30 9.16 10.11 2.38
N LEU A 31 10.04 11.11 2.62
CA LEU A 31 10.59 11.42 3.94
C LEU A 31 9.72 12.41 4.71
N SER A 32 8.96 13.28 4.02
CA SER A 32 8.03 14.24 4.64
C SER A 32 6.73 13.58 5.09
N MET A 33 6.36 12.46 4.49
CA MET A 33 5.17 11.68 4.89
C MET A 33 5.38 11.02 6.24
N SER A 34 4.38 11.11 7.11
CA SER A 34 4.40 10.37 8.38
C SER A 34 4.42 8.86 8.12
N GLU A 35 4.79 8.08 9.13
CA GLU A 35 4.76 6.62 9.01
C GLU A 35 3.33 6.09 8.75
N GLU A 36 2.33 6.76 9.31
CA GLU A 36 0.91 6.48 9.13
C GLU A 36 0.44 6.76 7.69
N ASP A 37 0.79 7.92 7.12
CA ASP A 37 0.42 8.29 5.74
C ASP A 37 1.04 7.34 4.71
N ARG A 38 2.29 6.91 4.96
CA ARG A 38 2.95 5.90 4.13
C ARG A 38 2.22 4.57 4.20
N VAL A 39 1.73 4.18 5.37
CA VAL A 39 0.93 2.95 5.53
C VAL A 39 -0.40 3.09 4.79
N ILE A 40 -1.12 4.21 4.93
CA ILE A 40 -2.39 4.44 4.21
C ILE A 40 -2.17 4.30 2.71
N LYS A 41 -1.18 5.01 2.17
CA LYS A 41 -0.84 4.96 0.74
C LYS A 41 -0.54 3.55 0.26
N VAL A 42 0.36 2.84 0.94
CA VAL A 42 0.75 1.48 0.54
C VAL A 42 -0.43 0.52 0.64
N VAL A 43 -1.21 0.55 1.71
CA VAL A 43 -2.33 -0.39 1.88
C VAL A 43 -3.43 -0.10 0.85
N CYS A 44 -3.73 1.17 0.57
CA CYS A 44 -4.72 1.54 -0.44
C CYS A 44 -4.28 1.07 -1.83
N GLU A 45 -3.03 1.36 -2.22
CA GLU A 45 -2.45 0.91 -3.50
C GLU A 45 -2.45 -0.63 -3.63
N LEU A 46 -2.14 -1.36 -2.56
CA LEU A 46 -2.17 -2.82 -2.54
C LEU A 46 -3.59 -3.39 -2.74
N VAL A 47 -4.61 -2.77 -2.14
CA VAL A 47 -6.00 -3.23 -2.25
C VAL A 47 -6.60 -2.84 -3.61
N ASP A 48 -6.20 -1.69 -4.16
CA ASP A 48 -6.68 -1.19 -5.43
C ASP A 48 -6.10 -1.90 -6.65
N ASP A 49 -4.90 -2.48 -6.52
CA ASP A 49 -4.31 -3.31 -7.56
C ASP A 49 -5.25 -4.47 -7.94
N LYS A 50 -5.64 -4.50 -9.21
CA LYS A 50 -6.54 -5.52 -9.76
C LYS A 50 -5.81 -6.82 -10.09
N ASP A 51 -4.49 -6.76 -10.28
CA ASP A 51 -3.66 -7.87 -10.73
C ASP A 51 -2.90 -8.53 -9.57
N LEU A 52 -2.81 -7.85 -8.42
CA LEU A 52 -2.10 -8.37 -7.26
C LEU A 52 -2.83 -9.52 -6.57
N TYR A 53 -4.12 -9.34 -6.28
CA TYR A 53 -4.93 -10.30 -5.53
C TYR A 53 -6.13 -10.78 -6.34
N ARG A 54 -6.36 -12.09 -6.30
CA ARG A 54 -7.64 -12.68 -6.67
C ARG A 54 -8.70 -12.21 -5.69
N ARG A 55 -9.68 -11.45 -6.19
CA ARG A 55 -10.80 -10.93 -5.40
C ARG A 55 -11.86 -12.01 -5.21
N CYS A 56 -12.05 -12.44 -3.97
CA CYS A 56 -13.18 -13.28 -3.57
C CYS A 56 -14.28 -12.37 -3.03
N SER A 57 -15.52 -12.52 -3.51
CA SER A 57 -16.66 -11.82 -2.91
C SER A 57 -17.07 -12.49 -1.61
N TYR A 58 -17.59 -11.73 -0.65
CA TYR A 58 -18.17 -12.28 0.57
C TYR A 58 -19.34 -13.25 0.31
N LYS A 59 -20.04 -13.10 -0.82
CA LYS A 59 -21.07 -14.06 -1.28
C LYS A 59 -20.46 -15.45 -1.53
N ASP A 60 -19.25 -15.48 -2.05
CA ASP A 60 -18.49 -16.68 -2.36
C ASP A 60 -17.44 -16.98 -1.28
N LYS A 61 -17.68 -16.55 -0.03
CA LYS A 61 -16.71 -16.71 1.06
C LYS A 61 -16.27 -18.16 1.26
N ALA A 62 -17.07 -19.17 0.89
CA ALA A 62 -16.71 -20.58 0.96
C ALA A 62 -15.50 -20.95 0.07
N LEU A 63 -15.22 -20.16 -0.98
CA LEU A 63 -14.06 -20.33 -1.85
C LEU A 63 -12.80 -19.67 -1.31
N TYR A 64 -12.93 -18.80 -0.31
CA TYR A 64 -11.79 -18.11 0.31
C TYR A 64 -10.97 -19.08 1.16
N ARG A 65 -9.70 -19.25 0.81
CA ARG A 65 -8.77 -20.15 1.51
C ARG A 65 -7.71 -19.38 2.31
N GLY A 66 -7.62 -18.07 2.12
CA GLY A 66 -6.64 -17.24 2.80
C GLY A 66 -5.24 -17.34 2.20
N GLU A 67 -5.15 -17.71 0.91
CA GLU A 67 -3.89 -17.82 0.20
C GLU A 67 -3.22 -16.45 0.05
N ALA A 68 -1.92 -16.46 -0.27
CA ALA A 68 -1.11 -15.24 -0.32
C ALA A 68 -1.52 -14.28 -1.45
N ASN A 69 -2.15 -14.79 -2.50
CA ASN A 69 -2.64 -14.01 -3.64
C ASN A 69 -4.16 -13.80 -3.58
N GLU A 70 -4.80 -13.94 -2.42
CA GLU A 70 -6.24 -13.76 -2.26
C GLU A 70 -6.57 -12.58 -1.37
N MET A 71 -7.65 -11.88 -1.73
CA MET A 71 -8.33 -10.96 -0.84
C MET A 71 -9.82 -11.21 -0.85
N LEU A 72 -10.47 -11.11 0.30
CA LEU A 72 -11.92 -11.25 0.41
C LEU A 72 -12.54 -9.87 0.58
N VAL A 73 -13.49 -9.52 -0.27
CA VAL A 73 -14.15 -8.21 -0.29
C VAL A 73 -15.56 -8.36 0.25
N SER A 74 -15.90 -7.57 1.26
CA SER A 74 -17.25 -7.47 1.83
C SER A 74 -17.73 -6.02 1.84
N ASN A 75 -18.98 -5.82 2.22
CA ASN A 75 -19.54 -4.49 2.49
C ASN A 75 -18.89 -3.76 3.66
N ARG A 76 -18.28 -4.49 4.61
CA ARG A 76 -17.57 -3.89 5.76
C ARG A 76 -16.15 -3.44 5.43
N GLY A 77 -15.56 -3.97 4.36
CA GLY A 77 -14.14 -3.80 4.10
C GLY A 77 -13.51 -5.03 3.45
N VAL A 78 -12.18 -5.01 3.42
CA VAL A 78 -11.35 -6.02 2.75
C VAL A 78 -10.60 -6.85 3.78
N PHE A 79 -10.67 -8.16 3.62
CA PHE A 79 -9.99 -9.12 4.47
C PHE A 79 -8.71 -9.61 3.79
N LEU A 80 -7.58 -9.36 4.42
CA LEU A 80 -6.27 -9.84 3.99
C LEU A 80 -5.67 -10.75 5.07
N SER A 81 -5.21 -11.92 4.66
CA SER A 81 -4.43 -12.78 5.56
C SER A 81 -3.04 -12.16 5.78
N ARG A 82 -2.36 -12.57 6.86
CA ARG A 82 -0.96 -12.18 7.06
C ARG A 82 -0.08 -12.55 5.87
N LYS A 83 -0.34 -13.69 5.24
CA LYS A 83 0.38 -14.15 4.04
C LYS A 83 0.15 -13.21 2.87
N ALA A 84 -1.09 -12.74 2.69
CA ALA A 84 -1.45 -11.80 1.64
C ALA A 84 -0.73 -10.47 1.80
N LEU A 85 -0.72 -9.89 3.01
CA LEU A 85 0.04 -8.66 3.27
C LEU A 85 1.54 -8.81 2.99
N VAL A 86 2.16 -9.92 3.39
CA VAL A 86 3.58 -10.19 3.07
C VAL A 86 3.81 -10.30 1.56
N TYR A 87 2.89 -10.95 0.84
CA TYR A 87 2.98 -11.08 -0.60
C TYR A 87 2.86 -9.73 -1.31
N GLY A 88 1.89 -8.91 -0.92
CA GLY A 88 1.72 -7.55 -1.46
C GLY A 88 2.95 -6.67 -1.26
N LEU A 89 3.48 -6.63 -0.03
CA LEU A 89 4.67 -5.83 0.27
C LEU A 89 5.91 -6.24 -0.53
N LYS A 90 6.07 -7.56 -0.78
CA LYS A 90 7.16 -8.06 -1.62
C LYS A 90 6.98 -7.65 -3.09
N ARG A 91 5.75 -7.71 -3.61
CA ARG A 91 5.43 -7.34 -4.99
C ARG A 91 5.65 -5.84 -5.27
N TYR A 92 5.28 -4.99 -4.32
CA TYR A 92 5.45 -3.53 -4.41
C TYR A 92 6.85 -3.05 -4.00
N ASN A 93 7.76 -3.97 -3.65
CA ASN A 93 9.12 -3.67 -3.19
C ASN A 93 9.16 -2.61 -2.07
N CYS A 94 8.17 -2.67 -1.16
CA CYS A 94 8.05 -1.72 -0.05
C CYS A 94 9.15 -1.96 0.98
N THR A 95 10.28 -1.25 0.87
CA THR A 95 11.36 -1.30 1.85
C THR A 95 11.01 -0.45 3.08
N GLY A 96 11.16 -1.02 4.29
CA GLY A 96 11.01 -0.29 5.56
C GLY A 96 9.61 -0.37 6.21
N ILE A 97 8.60 -0.86 5.48
CA ILE A 97 7.25 -1.13 6.00
C ILE A 97 7.12 -2.62 6.28
N SER A 98 6.79 -2.97 7.53
CA SER A 98 6.54 -4.35 7.93
C SER A 98 5.06 -4.56 8.21
N VAL A 99 4.59 -5.80 8.14
CA VAL A 99 3.19 -6.13 8.51
C VAL A 99 2.86 -5.63 9.91
N LYS A 100 3.79 -5.76 10.88
CA LYS A 100 3.55 -5.27 12.25
C LYS A 100 3.29 -3.76 12.28
N LYS A 101 4.05 -2.99 11.50
CA LYS A 101 3.89 -1.53 11.38
C LYS A 101 2.56 -1.17 10.73
N ILE A 102 2.18 -1.90 9.67
CA ILE A 102 0.87 -1.71 9.02
C ILE A 102 -0.27 -1.93 10.01
N ILE A 103 -0.26 -3.05 10.73
CA ILE A 103 -1.34 -3.36 11.67
C ILE A 103 -1.39 -2.35 12.82
N LEU A 104 -0.23 -1.95 13.35
CA LEU A 104 -0.19 -0.96 14.42
C LEU A 104 -0.74 0.39 13.95
N ALA A 105 -0.30 0.89 12.79
CA ALA A 105 -0.74 2.16 12.24
C ALA A 105 -2.23 2.11 11.89
N LEU A 106 -2.70 1.07 11.20
CA LEU A 106 -4.13 0.92 10.88
C LEU A 106 -5.00 0.82 12.15
N SER A 107 -4.52 0.16 13.21
CA SER A 107 -5.21 0.10 14.50
C SER A 107 -5.28 1.47 15.19
N GLN A 108 -4.17 2.21 15.23
CA GLN A 108 -4.11 3.56 15.81
C GLN A 108 -5.02 4.56 15.08
N MET A 109 -5.21 4.37 13.78
CA MET A 109 -6.11 5.17 12.95
C MET A 109 -7.55 4.65 12.91
N GLU A 110 -7.88 3.63 13.69
CA GLU A 110 -9.21 3.00 13.73
C GLU A 110 -9.68 2.47 12.36
N LEU A 111 -8.74 2.05 11.49
CA LEU A 111 -8.99 1.52 10.14
C LEU A 111 -9.06 -0.02 10.10
N LEU A 112 -9.05 -0.67 11.27
CA LEU A 112 -9.25 -2.11 11.40
C LEU A 112 -10.58 -2.39 12.11
N ASP A 113 -11.39 -3.28 11.55
CA ASP A 113 -12.52 -3.88 12.26
C ASP A 113 -11.97 -4.99 13.16
N GLU A 114 -11.64 -4.62 14.41
CA GLU A 114 -11.07 -5.54 15.40
C GLU A 114 -12.14 -6.39 16.07
N ASP A 115 -11.89 -7.70 16.20
CA ASP A 115 -12.77 -8.55 17.00
C ASP A 115 -12.71 -8.10 18.47
N ARG A 116 -13.87 -8.06 19.16
CA ARG A 116 -14.04 -7.66 20.58
C ARG A 116 -13.18 -8.42 21.60
N GLY A 117 -12.39 -9.40 21.16
CA GLY A 117 -11.44 -10.17 21.95
C GLY A 117 -10.04 -9.56 22.07
N GLY A 118 -9.82 -8.32 21.59
CA GLY A 118 -8.53 -7.62 21.72
C GLY A 118 -7.46 -8.12 20.74
N THR A 119 -7.87 -8.73 19.63
CA THR A 119 -6.97 -9.11 18.54
C THR A 119 -7.34 -8.37 17.26
N HIS A 120 -6.36 -7.77 16.58
CA HIS A 120 -6.54 -7.07 15.30
C HIS A 120 -6.98 -7.96 14.12
N THR A 121 -7.45 -9.19 14.36
CA THR A 121 -7.81 -10.18 13.32
C THR A 121 -9.19 -10.75 13.58
N THR A 122 -9.93 -10.99 12.49
CA THR A 122 -11.21 -11.69 12.48
C THR A 122 -11.06 -13.07 11.86
N LYS A 123 -11.89 -14.03 12.30
CA LYS A 123 -11.91 -15.39 11.74
C LYS A 123 -12.96 -15.53 10.63
N VAL A 124 -12.52 -15.84 9.42
CA VAL A 124 -13.38 -16.12 8.25
C VAL A 124 -12.97 -17.44 7.62
N GLN A 125 -13.91 -18.40 7.49
CA GLN A 125 -13.63 -19.76 6.96
C GLN A 125 -12.43 -20.46 7.63
N ASN A 126 -12.29 -20.31 8.95
CA ASN A 126 -11.13 -20.81 9.70
C ASN A 126 -9.78 -20.13 9.42
N VAL A 127 -9.75 -19.10 8.58
CA VAL A 127 -8.58 -18.25 8.34
C VAL A 127 -8.67 -17.02 9.25
N ARG A 128 -7.56 -16.66 9.90
CA ARG A 128 -7.44 -15.35 10.56
C ARG A 128 -6.98 -14.31 9.53
N ALA A 129 -7.77 -13.27 9.36
CA ALA A 129 -7.50 -12.18 8.44
C ALA A 129 -7.67 -10.83 9.14
N TYR A 130 -6.97 -9.82 8.64
CA TYR A 130 -7.13 -8.44 9.03
C TYR A 130 -8.28 -7.85 8.23
N CYS A 131 -9.32 -7.35 8.90
CA CYS A 131 -10.42 -6.64 8.26
C CYS A 131 -10.07 -5.16 8.17
N ILE A 132 -9.74 -4.70 6.97
CA ILE A 132 -9.37 -3.31 6.70
C ILE A 132 -10.62 -2.58 6.23
N LEU A 133 -10.98 -1.51 6.94
CA LEU A 133 -12.08 -0.62 6.62
C LEU A 133 -11.73 0.19 5.37
N TYR A 134 -12.03 -0.37 4.20
CA TYR A 134 -11.48 0.11 2.92
C TYR A 134 -12.08 1.45 2.49
N ASN A 135 -13.34 1.74 2.81
CA ASN A 135 -13.95 3.01 2.44
C ASN A 135 -13.29 4.17 3.21
N GLU A 136 -13.13 3.98 4.50
CA GLU A 136 -12.49 4.90 5.43
C GLU A 136 -11.00 5.08 5.08
N LEU A 137 -10.30 3.98 4.78
CA LEU A 137 -8.92 4.02 4.29
C LEU A 137 -8.81 4.85 3.01
N LYS A 138 -9.75 4.67 2.08
CA LYS A 138 -9.76 5.37 0.80
C LYS A 138 -10.06 6.87 0.98
N GLU A 139 -10.99 7.24 1.84
CA GLU A 139 -11.26 8.64 2.18
C GLU A 139 -9.99 9.33 2.70
N ARG A 140 -9.29 8.71 3.66
CA ARG A 140 -8.02 9.23 4.16
C ARG A 140 -6.94 9.32 3.09
N TYR A 141 -6.90 8.34 2.17
CA TYR A 141 -5.95 8.37 1.06
C TYR A 141 -6.23 9.54 0.09
N GLU A 142 -7.50 9.81 -0.23
CA GLU A 142 -7.86 10.95 -1.08
C GLU A 142 -7.63 12.29 -0.38
N GLU A 143 -7.84 12.41 0.94
CA GLU A 143 -7.45 13.59 1.72
C GLU A 143 -5.94 13.86 1.63
N LEU A 144 -5.11 12.82 1.74
CA LEU A 144 -3.66 12.94 1.56
C LEU A 144 -3.28 13.44 0.15
N ARG A 145 -3.97 12.97 -0.89
CA ARG A 145 -3.75 13.43 -2.27
C ARG A 145 -4.28 14.83 -2.54
N GLY A 146 -5.39 15.21 -1.92
CA GLY A 146 -6.01 16.52 -2.06
C GLY A 146 -5.25 17.65 -1.35
N THR A 147 -4.33 17.32 -0.44
CA THR A 147 -3.47 18.30 0.23
C THR A 147 -2.24 18.68 -0.62
N GLU A 148 -2.08 18.10 -1.81
CA GLU A 148 -1.00 18.40 -2.76
C GLU A 148 -1.34 19.53 -3.77
N GLU A 149 -2.49 20.22 -3.62
CA GLU A 149 -2.86 21.44 -4.36
C GLU A 149 -2.52 22.74 -3.60
#